data_AF-A0A914ZAX6-F1
#
_entry.id   AF-A0A914ZAX6-F1
#
_cell.length_a   1.000
_cell.length_b   1.000
_cell.length_c   1.000
_cell.angle_alpha   90.00
_cell.angle_beta   90.00
_cell.angle_gamma   90.00
#
_symmetry.space_group_name_H-M   'P 1'
#
loop_
_entity.id
_entity.type
_entity.pdbx_description
1 polymer ?
#
loop_
_entity_poly.entity_id
_entity_poly.type
_entity_poly.pdbx_seq_one_letter_code
_entity_poly.pdbx_strand_id
1 'polypeptide(L)'
;MEAQNSIYLSSEESEESSNTIAPLPAPIEYKWKLSDFDIGRPLGKGQFGSVYLAREKKELHIVALKILFKSQLIKGNVQQQLIREIEIQAHLSHPNILRMYNYFADERKIYLILEFALEGELFKKLQDEKRFSEHKAARYVAELADAIAYCHSKDQMEN
;
A
#
# COMPACT_ATOMS: atom_id res chain seq x y z
N MET A 1 30.14 -9.49 -9.58
CA MET A 1 30.12 -10.16 -8.27
C MET A 1 29.75 -9.07 -7.26
N GLU A 2 28.65 -9.32 -6.54
CA GLU A 2 28.17 -8.61 -5.34
C GLU A 2 27.68 -7.15 -5.42
N ALA A 3 26.36 -7.01 -5.51
CA ALA A 3 25.57 -6.33 -4.47
C ALA A 3 24.13 -6.82 -4.60
N GLN A 4 23.77 -7.80 -3.77
CA GLN A 4 22.42 -8.33 -3.61
C GLN A 4 21.45 -7.18 -3.27
N ASN A 5 20.27 -7.24 -3.86
CA ASN A 5 19.17 -6.28 -3.66
C ASN A 5 18.54 -6.50 -2.28
N SER A 6 19.34 -6.24 -1.26
CA SER A 6 19.07 -6.40 0.16
C SER A 6 18.06 -5.34 0.60
N ILE A 7 16.82 -5.77 0.88
CA ILE A 7 15.85 -5.01 1.67
C ILE A 7 16.17 -5.26 3.17
N TYR A 8 17.43 -5.10 3.55
CA TYR A 8 17.82 -5.14 4.94
C TYR A 8 17.64 -3.73 5.51
N LEU A 9 16.97 -3.62 6.66
CA LEU A 9 17.05 -2.45 7.50
C LEU A 9 18.43 -2.49 8.16
N SER A 10 19.38 -1.73 7.65
CA SER A 10 20.73 -1.66 8.22
C SER A 10 20.69 -1.00 9.60
N SER A 11 20.80 -1.78 10.66
CA SER A 11 21.47 -1.37 11.89
C SER A 11 22.93 -1.82 11.78
N GLU A 12 23.87 -0.89 11.89
CA GLU A 12 25.29 -1.21 12.07
C GLU A 12 25.49 -2.09 13.32
N GLU A 13 26.50 -2.95 13.23
CA GLU A 13 26.71 -4.19 13.99
C GLU A 13 26.82 -4.04 15.51
N SER A 14 26.10 -4.91 16.24
CA SER A 14 26.65 -5.67 17.37
C SER A 14 25.77 -6.89 17.62
N GLU A 15 26.41 -8.04 17.83
CA GLU A 15 25.88 -9.39 17.80
C GLU A 15 24.75 -9.72 18.81
N GLU A 16 23.98 -10.75 18.43
CA GLU A 16 23.34 -11.78 19.26
C GLU A 16 21.79 -11.81 19.35
N SER A 17 21.23 -12.98 18.97
CA SER A 17 19.85 -13.49 19.08
C SER A 17 18.78 -13.13 18.01
N SER A 18 18.71 -14.00 16.99
CA SER A 18 17.51 -14.49 16.26
C SER A 18 16.34 -13.50 16.05
N ASN A 19 16.39 -12.67 15.01
CA ASN A 19 15.23 -11.94 14.47
C ASN A 19 15.35 -11.70 12.95
N THR A 20 15.54 -12.76 12.17
CA THR A 20 15.57 -12.70 10.71
C THR A 20 14.19 -12.91 10.10
N ILE A 21 13.73 -11.93 9.32
CA ILE A 21 12.43 -11.93 8.63
C ILE A 21 12.58 -12.66 7.28
N ALA A 22 11.58 -13.46 6.90
CA ALA A 22 11.55 -14.17 5.62
C ALA A 22 11.46 -13.20 4.42
N PRO A 23 12.09 -13.53 3.27
CA PRO A 23 12.12 -12.66 2.11
C PRO A 23 10.75 -12.56 1.42
N LEU A 24 10.37 -11.33 1.06
CA LEU A 24 9.21 -11.04 0.21
C LEU A 24 9.37 -11.70 -1.18
N PRO A 25 8.28 -12.19 -1.80
CA PRO A 25 8.33 -12.79 -3.13
C PRO A 25 8.79 -11.77 -4.18
N ALA A 26 9.72 -12.19 -5.05
CA ALA A 26 10.40 -11.31 -6.00
C ALA A 26 9.49 -10.84 -7.15
N PRO A 27 9.35 -9.52 -7.42
CA PRO A 27 8.63 -9.04 -8.59
C PRO A 27 9.53 -8.38 -9.65
N ILE A 28 9.30 -8.79 -10.90
CA ILE A 28 9.35 -8.08 -12.21
C ILE A 28 10.48 -7.03 -12.42
N GLU A 29 11.26 -7.24 -13.49
CA GLU A 29 12.54 -6.60 -13.93
C GLU A 29 12.77 -5.07 -13.75
N TYR A 30 11.79 -4.26 -13.37
CA TYR A 30 11.97 -2.82 -13.21
C TYR A 30 12.10 -2.38 -11.74
N LYS A 31 13.29 -1.89 -11.37
CA LYS A 31 13.56 -1.35 -10.02
C LYS A 31 13.08 0.09 -9.91
N TRP A 32 11.85 0.27 -9.45
CA TRP A 32 11.25 1.58 -9.16
C TRP A 32 12.09 2.43 -8.20
N LYS A 33 12.10 3.74 -8.46
CA LYS A 33 12.70 4.76 -7.60
C LYS A 33 11.77 5.96 -7.49
N LEU A 34 11.95 6.76 -6.44
CA LEU A 34 11.17 7.99 -6.28
C LEU A 34 11.36 8.98 -7.45
N SER A 35 12.53 8.96 -8.10
CA SER A 35 12.83 9.78 -9.28
C SER A 35 11.94 9.48 -10.48
N ASP A 36 11.30 8.31 -10.51
CA ASP A 36 10.43 7.87 -11.60
C ASP A 36 9.03 8.50 -11.51
N PHE A 37 8.77 9.31 -10.48
CA PHE A 37 7.49 9.94 -10.22
C PHE A 37 7.61 11.46 -10.14
N ASP A 38 6.66 12.16 -10.75
CA ASP A 38 6.37 13.56 -10.46
C ASP A 38 5.42 13.60 -9.26
N ILE A 39 5.92 14.03 -8.10
CA ILE A 39 5.11 14.13 -6.87
C ILE A 39 4.30 15.41 -6.89
N GLY A 40 2.99 15.26 -6.81
CA GLY A 40 2.00 16.34 -6.76
C GLY A 40 1.52 16.64 -5.34
N ARG A 41 0.28 17.09 -5.25
CA ARG A 41 -0.34 17.52 -3.98
C ARG A 41 -0.51 16.36 -2.98
N PRO A 42 -0.47 16.64 -1.66
CA PRO A 42 -0.86 15.66 -0.66
C PRO A 42 -2.35 15.29 -0.80
N LEU A 43 -2.65 14.01 -0.66
CA LEU A 43 -4.02 13.46 -0.66
C LEU A 43 -4.50 13.16 0.77
N GLY A 44 -3.58 12.75 1.65
CA GLY A 44 -3.92 12.43 3.04
C GLY A 44 -2.70 12.17 3.91
N LYS A 45 -2.91 12.16 5.23
CA LYS A 45 -1.88 11.86 6.23
C LYS A 45 -2.33 10.67 7.07
N GLY A 46 -1.51 9.62 7.09
CA GLY A 46 -1.72 8.45 7.93
C GLY A 46 -0.86 8.48 9.19
N GLN A 47 -1.01 7.45 10.02
CA GLN A 47 -0.23 7.30 11.25
C GLN A 47 1.27 7.16 11.01
N PHE A 48 1.66 6.40 9.97
CA PHE A 48 3.05 6.04 9.69
C PHE A 48 3.64 6.79 8.48
N GLY A 49 2.91 7.77 7.93
CA GLY A 49 3.25 8.30 6.62
C GLY A 49 2.25 9.28 6.01
N SER A 50 2.40 9.51 4.71
CA SER A 50 1.55 10.43 3.95
C SER A 50 1.33 9.91 2.54
N VAL A 51 0.20 10.27 1.94
CA VAL A 51 -0.21 9.86 0.60
C VAL A 51 -0.18 11.09 -0.30
N TYR A 52 0.43 10.95 -1.47
CA TYR A 52 0.56 12.01 -2.46
C TYR A 52 -0.06 11.59 -3.78
N LEU A 53 -0.66 12.53 -4.50
CA LEU A 53 -0.90 12.37 -5.92
C LEU A 53 0.46 12.31 -6.60
N ALA A 54 0.67 11.35 -7.48
CA ALA A 54 1.89 11.27 -8.26
C ALA A 54 1.58 10.89 -9.70
N ARG A 55 2.49 11.24 -10.61
CA ARG A 55 2.46 10.77 -11.99
C ARG A 55 3.73 10.00 -12.28
N GLU A 56 3.56 8.77 -12.72
CA GLU A 56 4.65 7.92 -13.19
C GLU A 56 5.20 8.48 -14.52
N LYS A 57 6.52 8.61 -14.67
CA LYS A 57 7.12 9.40 -15.76
C LYS A 57 7.18 8.67 -17.11
N LYS A 58 7.22 7.33 -17.12
CA LYS A 58 7.41 6.54 -18.34
C LYS A 58 6.12 6.46 -19.15
N GLU A 59 5.03 6.05 -18.51
CA GLU A 59 3.73 5.80 -19.11
C GLU A 59 2.70 6.88 -18.73
N LEU A 60 3.10 7.90 -17.94
CA LEU A 60 2.26 9.03 -17.53
C LEU A 60 1.01 8.66 -16.72
N HIS A 61 1.03 7.49 -16.07
CA HIS A 61 -0.08 7.04 -15.22
C HIS A 61 -0.19 7.88 -13.95
N ILE A 62 -1.41 8.30 -13.63
CA ILE A 62 -1.73 8.96 -12.38
C ILE A 62 -1.95 7.89 -11.29
N VAL A 63 -1.23 8.05 -10.18
CA VAL A 63 -1.23 7.10 -9.06
C VAL A 63 -1.32 7.84 -7.73
N ALA A 64 -1.68 7.13 -6.67
CA ALA A 64 -1.49 7.57 -5.30
C ALA A 64 -0.22 6.90 -4.73
N LEU A 65 0.74 7.71 -4.28
CA LEU A 65 1.97 7.23 -3.68
C LEU A 65 1.89 7.34 -2.16
N LYS A 66 1.72 6.20 -1.48
CA LYS A 66 1.72 6.12 0.00
C LYS A 66 3.16 5.93 0.48
N ILE A 67 3.68 6.94 1.19
CA ILE A 67 5.05 6.99 1.68
C ILE A 67 5.05 6.72 3.18
N LEU A 68 5.69 5.64 3.60
CA LEU A 68 5.77 5.17 4.99
C LEU A 68 7.19 5.32 5.52
N PHE A 69 7.35 5.80 6.75
CA PHE A 69 8.67 5.93 7.38
C PHE A 69 9.03 4.65 8.15
N LYS A 70 10.15 4.02 7.81
CA LYS A 70 10.57 2.77 8.45
C LYS A 70 10.77 2.93 9.97
N SER A 71 11.32 4.06 10.40
CA SER A 71 11.50 4.37 11.83
C SER A 71 10.18 4.39 12.62
N GLN A 72 9.09 4.88 12.01
CA GLN A 72 7.77 4.91 12.65
C GLN A 72 7.14 3.52 12.71
N LEU A 73 7.34 2.71 11.66
CA LEU A 73 6.87 1.32 11.64
C LEU A 73 7.58 0.48 12.72
N ILE A 74 8.90 0.64 12.86
CA ILE A 74 9.69 -0.05 13.90
C ILE A 74 9.24 0.37 15.29
N LYS A 75 9.12 1.68 15.52
CA LYS A 75 8.65 2.20 16.81
C LYS A 75 7.24 1.70 17.16
N GLY A 76 6.38 1.51 16.16
CA GLY A 76 5.03 0.98 16.31
C GLY A 76 4.95 -0.55 16.41
N ASN A 77 6.05 -1.27 16.16
CA ASN A 77 6.09 -2.74 16.05
C ASN A 77 5.07 -3.32 15.04
N VAL A 78 4.87 -2.64 13.89
CA VAL A 78 3.88 -3.00 12.86
C VAL A 78 4.51 -3.49 11.56
N GLN A 79 5.81 -3.80 11.53
CA GLN A 79 6.52 -4.20 10.31
C GLN A 79 5.94 -5.48 9.71
N GLN A 80 5.68 -6.50 10.54
CA GLN A 80 5.08 -7.77 10.09
C GLN A 80 3.66 -7.58 9.56
N GLN A 81 2.89 -6.70 10.18
CA GLN A 81 1.55 -6.36 9.71
C GLN A 81 1.59 -5.67 8.34
N LEU A 82 2.54 -4.76 8.12
CA LEU A 82 2.71 -4.11 6.83
C LEU A 82 3.13 -5.10 5.74
N ILE A 83 4.06 -6.02 6.03
CA ILE A 83 4.48 -7.06 5.09
C ILE A 83 3.27 -7.89 4.65
N ARG A 84 2.47 -8.36 5.60
CA ARG A 84 1.25 -9.11 5.33
C ARG A 84 0.23 -8.30 4.53
N GLU A 85 0.05 -7.02 4.85
CA GLU A 85 -0.85 -6.11 4.10
C GLU A 85 -0.41 -5.99 2.63
N ILE A 86 0.90 -5.80 2.38
CA ILE A 86 1.47 -5.73 1.04
C ILE A 86 1.27 -7.06 0.29
N GLU A 87 1.60 -8.19 0.91
CA GLU A 87 1.46 -9.51 0.29
C GLU A 87 0.02 -9.81 -0.09
N ILE A 88 -0.93 -9.57 0.81
CA ILE A 88 -2.36 -9.76 0.53
C ILE A 88 -2.79 -8.80 -0.59
N GLN A 89 -2.56 -7.50 -0.42
CA GLN A 89 -3.08 -6.49 -1.35
C GLN A 89 -2.47 -6.60 -2.76
N ALA A 90 -1.23 -7.10 -2.90
CA ALA A 90 -0.58 -7.29 -4.19
C ALA A 90 -1.33 -8.30 -5.09
N HIS A 91 -2.04 -9.25 -4.49
CA HIS A 91 -2.75 -10.31 -5.21
C HIS A 91 -4.24 -10.04 -5.35
N LEU A 92 -4.77 -8.97 -4.72
CA LEU A 92 -6.17 -8.60 -4.85
C LEU A 92 -6.41 -7.83 -6.16
N SER A 93 -7.35 -8.32 -6.96
CA SER A 93 -7.81 -7.67 -8.17
C SER A 93 -9.33 -7.74 -8.24
N HIS A 94 -9.98 -6.69 -7.74
CA HIS A 94 -11.43 -6.58 -7.64
C HIS A 94 -11.86 -5.12 -7.86
N PRO A 95 -12.96 -4.83 -8.58
CA PRO A 95 -13.40 -3.44 -8.86
C PRO A 95 -13.70 -2.60 -7.61
N ASN A 96 -14.05 -3.24 -6.50
CA ASN A 96 -14.35 -2.57 -5.22
C ASN A 96 -13.19 -2.64 -4.20
N ILE A 97 -11.98 -3.02 -4.63
CA ILE A 97 -10.78 -3.04 -3.81
C ILE A 97 -9.73 -2.15 -4.46
N LEU A 98 -9.19 -1.19 -3.68
CA LEU A 98 -8.15 -0.29 -4.15
C LEU A 98 -6.92 -1.09 -4.59
N ARG A 99 -6.56 -0.99 -5.87
CA ARG A 99 -5.46 -1.77 -6.43
C ARG A 99 -4.11 -1.24 -5.95
N MET A 100 -3.22 -2.15 -5.56
CA MET A 100 -1.79 -1.88 -5.43
C MET A 100 -1.08 -2.34 -6.69
N TYR A 101 -0.45 -1.42 -7.41
CA TYR A 101 0.28 -1.75 -8.64
C TYR A 101 1.64 -2.35 -8.33
N ASN A 102 2.37 -1.75 -7.38
CA ASN A 102 3.70 -2.20 -6.98
C ASN A 102 4.12 -1.50 -5.67
N TYR A 103 5.29 -1.84 -5.15
CA TYR A 103 5.93 -1.15 -4.04
C TYR A 103 7.45 -1.11 -4.23
N PHE A 104 8.11 -0.17 -3.57
CA PHE A 104 9.57 -0.10 -3.49
C PHE A 104 10.01 0.52 -2.18
N ALA A 105 11.31 0.44 -1.87
CA ALA A 105 11.87 1.01 -0.66
C ALA A 105 13.22 1.67 -0.94
N ASP A 106 13.53 2.71 -0.17
CA ASP A 106 14.90 3.19 0.02
C ASP A 106 15.36 2.88 1.44
N GLU A 107 16.48 3.44 1.88
CA GLU A 107 17.01 3.22 3.24
C GLU A 107 16.01 3.59 4.34
N ARG A 108 15.23 4.68 4.16
CA ARG A 108 14.43 5.32 5.21
C ARG A 108 12.93 5.10 5.06
N LYS A 109 12.46 4.83 3.85
CA LYS A 109 11.04 4.86 3.50
C LYS A 109 10.63 3.65 2.66
N ILE A 110 9.36 3.30 2.79
CA ILE A 110 8.65 2.36 1.92
C ILE A 110 7.62 3.15 1.13
N TYR A 111 7.48 2.83 -0.14
CA TYR A 111 6.61 3.50 -1.10
C TYR A 111 5.65 2.47 -1.69
N LEU A 112 4.35 2.67 -1.50
CA LEU A 112 3.32 1.86 -2.15
C LEU A 112 2.73 2.66 -3.31
N ILE A 113 2.72 2.06 -4.49
CA ILE A 113 2.16 2.64 -5.71
C ILE A 113 0.73 2.10 -5.84
N LEU A 114 -0.24 2.98 -5.58
CA LEU A 114 -1.65 2.64 -5.48
C LEU A 114 -2.45 3.28 -6.60
N GLU A 115 -3.60 2.67 -6.91
CA GLU A 115 -4.65 3.31 -7.70
C GLU A 115 -5.05 4.66 -7.12
N PHE A 116 -5.23 5.65 -7.99
CA PHE A 116 -5.73 6.96 -7.58
C PHE A 116 -7.27 7.00 -7.60
N ALA A 117 -7.88 6.97 -6.41
CA ALA A 117 -9.32 7.13 -6.23
C ALA A 117 -9.74 8.60 -6.41
N LEU A 118 -10.16 8.97 -7.62
CA LEU A 118 -10.49 10.35 -8.01
C LEU A 118 -11.56 11.00 -7.12
N GLU A 119 -12.56 10.24 -6.69
CA GLU A 119 -13.70 10.76 -5.93
C GLU A 119 -13.46 10.87 -4.41
N GLY A 120 -12.25 10.56 -3.95
CA GLY A 120 -11.86 10.65 -2.55
C GLY A 120 -12.59 9.66 -1.63
N GLU A 121 -12.73 10.03 -0.36
CA GLU A 121 -13.18 9.13 0.70
C GLU A 121 -14.71 9.15 0.88
N LEU A 122 -15.31 7.97 1.06
CA LEU A 122 -16.73 7.82 1.35
C LEU A 122 -17.17 8.55 2.62
N PHE A 123 -16.31 8.58 3.65
CA PHE A 123 -16.59 9.28 4.90
C PHE A 123 -16.77 10.78 4.71
N LYS A 124 -15.94 11.40 3.85
CA LYS A 124 -16.06 12.82 3.52
C LYS A 124 -17.38 13.09 2.79
N LYS A 125 -17.74 12.26 1.81
CA LYS A 125 -19.04 12.34 1.13
C LYS A 125 -20.20 12.22 2.11
N LEU A 126 -20.10 11.33 3.10
CA LEU A 126 -21.12 11.17 4.14
C LEU A 126 -21.22 12.40 5.03
N GLN A 127 -20.10 13.02 5.41
CA GLN A 127 -20.11 14.28 6.18
C GLN A 127 -20.79 15.40 5.40
N ASP A 128 -20.45 15.55 4.12
CA ASP A 128 -21.00 16.59 3.25
C ASP A 128 -22.52 16.41 3.06
N GLU A 129 -23.00 15.17 2.89
CA GLU A 129 -24.42 14.86 2.70
C GLU A 129 -25.20 14.67 4.02
N LYS A 130 -24.51 14.57 5.16
CA LYS A 130 -24.98 14.18 6.51
C LYS A 130 -25.55 12.77 6.62
N ARG A 131 -26.29 12.30 5.61
CA ARG A 131 -26.85 10.95 5.51
C ARG A 131 -27.04 10.58 4.04
N PHE A 132 -26.89 9.31 3.72
CA PHE A 132 -27.27 8.78 2.42
C PHE A 132 -28.73 8.36 2.39
N SER A 133 -29.33 8.34 1.20
CA SER A 133 -30.60 7.65 0.99
C SER A 133 -30.41 6.14 1.17
N GLU A 134 -31.47 5.43 1.54
CA GLU A 134 -31.43 3.97 1.71
C GLU A 134 -30.90 3.27 0.45
N HIS A 135 -31.36 3.71 -0.73
CA HIS A 135 -30.88 3.18 -2.01
C HIS A 135 -29.37 3.36 -2.21
N LYS A 136 -28.83 4.55 -1.90
CA LYS A 136 -27.39 4.83 -2.04
C LYS A 136 -26.57 4.06 -1.00
N ALA A 137 -27.04 3.98 0.23
CA ALA A 137 -26.42 3.18 1.29
C ALA A 137 -26.41 1.70 0.93
N ALA A 138 -27.53 1.15 0.46
CA ALA A 138 -27.64 -0.25 0.02
C ALA A 138 -26.65 -0.58 -1.10
N ARG A 139 -26.46 0.35 -2.06
CA ARG A 139 -25.45 0.19 -3.11
C ARG A 139 -24.02 0.10 -2.55
N TYR A 140 -23.62 1.02 -1.67
CA TYR A 140 -22.29 0.97 -1.05
C TYR A 140 -22.08 -0.29 -0.21
N VAL A 141 -23.12 -0.74 0.50
CA VAL A 141 -23.07 -1.99 1.27
C VAL A 141 -22.92 -3.18 0.34
N ALA A 142 -23.62 -3.22 -0.81
CA ALA A 142 -23.48 -4.28 -1.79
C ALA A 142 -22.07 -4.33 -2.39
N GLU A 143 -21.52 -3.18 -2.80
CA GLU A 143 -20.15 -3.05 -3.32
C GLU A 143 -19.09 -3.50 -2.28
N LEU A 144 -19.30 -3.15 -1.01
CA LEU A 144 -18.43 -3.58 0.09
C LEU A 144 -18.55 -5.08 0.37
N ALA A 145 -19.77 -5.63 0.39
CA ALA A 145 -20.01 -7.05 0.63
C ALA A 145 -19.39 -7.92 -0.47
N ASP A 146 -19.46 -7.47 -1.73
CA ASP A 146 -18.83 -8.14 -2.87
C ASP A 146 -17.30 -8.18 -2.74
N ALA A 147 -16.67 -7.05 -2.36
CA ALA A 147 -15.24 -6.99 -2.07
C ALA A 147 -14.83 -7.95 -0.93
N ILE A 148 -15.60 -7.99 0.16
CA ILE A 148 -15.31 -8.86 1.31
C ILE A 148 -15.45 -10.34 0.92
N ALA A 149 -16.51 -10.69 0.17
CA ALA A 149 -16.71 -12.04 -0.34
C ALA A 149 -15.54 -12.48 -1.23
N TYR A 150 -15.04 -11.59 -2.09
CA TYR A 150 -13.84 -11.83 -2.89
C TYR A 150 -12.61 -12.10 -2.00
N CYS A 151 -12.35 -11.26 -0.99
CA CYS A 151 -11.23 -11.46 -0.06
C CYS A 151 -11.30 -12.82 0.64
N HIS A 152 -12.49 -13.21 1.15
CA HIS A 152 -12.67 -14.51 1.80
C HIS A 152 -12.42 -15.69 0.84
N SER A 153 -12.80 -15.56 -0.45
CA SER A 153 -12.54 -16.60 -1.45
C SER A 153 -11.06 -16.84 -1.74
N LYS A 154 -10.22 -15.81 -1.53
CA LYS A 154 -8.76 -15.88 -1.73
C LYS A 154 -8.05 -16.48 -0.52
N ASP A 155 -8.48 -16.12 0.69
CA ASP A 155 -7.94 -16.65 1.96
C ASP A 155 -8.18 -18.16 2.11
N GLN A 156 -9.28 -18.68 1.55
CA GLN A 156 -9.60 -20.12 1.53
C GLN A 156 -8.75 -20.94 0.54
N MET A 157 -8.08 -20.30 -0.43
CA MET A 157 -7.23 -21.01 -1.40
C MET A 157 -5.76 -21.12 -0.96
N GLU A 158 -5.36 -20.42 0.12
CA GLU A 158 -3.98 -20.41 0.64
C GLU A 158 -3.76 -21.34 1.86
N ASN A 159 -4.75 -22.16 2.23
CA ASN A 159 -4.65 -23.19 3.29
C ASN A 159 -4.67 -24.62 2.73
#